data_AF-A0A8C3YE50-F1
#
_entry.id   AF-A0A8C3YE50-F1
#
_cell.length_a   1.000
_cell.length_b   1.000
_cell.length_c   1.000
_cell.angle_alpha   90.00
_cell.angle_beta   90.00
_cell.angle_gamma   90.00
#
_symmetry.space_group_name_H-M   'P 1'
#
loop_
_entity.id
_entity.type
_entity.pdbx_description
1 polymer ?
#
loop_
_entity_poly.entity_id
_entity_poly.type
_entity_poly.pdbx_seq_one_letter_code
_entity_poly.pdbx_strand_id
1 'polypeptide(L)'
;MPKRGCPFADAAPLQLKVRVGQRELSRGVCAERLTREIFEPAGAASGGCSSCVRAADGKAACGQCERALCGRCVHTCCSCGALACPLCALVDCSDIQEKVLCASCAVFET
;
A
#
# COMPACT_ATOMS: atom_id res chain seq x y z
N MET A 1 7.97 -12.27 73.47
CA MET A 1 8.60 -11.64 72.29
C MET A 1 7.61 -10.66 71.67
N PRO A 2 7.96 -9.38 71.44
CA PRO A 2 7.04 -8.44 70.80
C PRO A 2 6.95 -8.74 69.30
N LYS A 3 5.72 -8.86 68.77
CA LYS A 3 5.50 -9.01 67.33
C LYS A 3 5.95 -7.71 66.64
N ARG A 4 6.85 -7.81 65.66
CA ARG A 4 7.25 -6.64 64.84
C ARG A 4 6.00 -6.08 64.14
N GLY A 5 5.85 -4.75 64.16
CA GLY A 5 4.77 -4.06 63.44
C GLY A 5 4.86 -4.32 61.93
N CYS A 6 3.70 -4.38 61.28
CA CYS A 6 3.59 -4.63 59.84
C CYS A 6 4.33 -3.54 59.04
N PRO A 7 5.34 -3.86 58.22
CA PRO A 7 6.15 -2.89 57.48
C PRO A 7 5.41 -2.20 56.32
N PHE A 8 4.14 -2.55 56.09
CA PHE A 8 3.33 -2.08 54.97
C PHE A 8 2.24 -1.07 55.36
N ALA A 9 2.12 -0.71 56.64
CA ALA A 9 1.00 0.08 57.13
C ALA A 9 0.95 1.52 56.57
N ASP A 10 2.10 2.14 56.29
CA ASP A 10 2.18 3.59 55.99
C ASP A 10 2.52 3.95 54.53
N ALA A 11 2.71 2.97 53.63
CA ALA A 11 3.23 3.25 52.28
C ALA A 11 2.54 2.51 51.11
N ALA A 12 1.44 1.80 51.35
CA ALA A 12 0.68 1.23 50.24
C ALA A 12 -0.19 2.34 49.60
N PRO A 13 0.03 2.70 48.32
CA PRO A 13 -0.85 3.65 47.66
C PRO A 13 -2.28 3.10 47.69
N LEU A 14 -3.25 3.98 48.01
CA LEU A 14 -4.67 3.64 47.96
C LEU A 14 -4.98 3.05 46.58
N GLN A 15 -5.30 1.75 46.52
CA GLN A 15 -5.73 1.11 45.29
C GLN A 15 -7.12 1.64 44.93
N LEU A 16 -7.13 2.73 44.15
CA LEU A 16 -8.35 3.35 43.64
C LEU A 16 -8.95 2.42 42.58
N LYS A 17 -10.06 1.76 42.93
CA LYS A 17 -10.89 1.07 41.96
C LYS A 17 -11.64 2.10 41.13
N VAL A 18 -11.15 2.36 39.92
CA VAL A 18 -11.88 3.13 38.91
C VAL A 18 -12.86 2.19 38.21
N ARG A 19 -14.14 2.56 38.13
CA ARG A 19 -15.09 1.84 37.27
C ARG A 19 -14.75 2.15 35.82
N VAL A 20 -14.39 1.11 35.07
CA VAL A 20 -14.22 1.18 33.61
C VAL A 20 -15.47 0.55 32.97
N GLY A 21 -16.15 1.28 32.10
CA GLY A 21 -17.33 0.78 31.40
C GLY A 21 -16.96 -0.10 30.20
N GLN A 22 -17.97 -0.80 29.67
CA GLN A 22 -17.80 -1.73 28.56
C GLN A 22 -17.35 -1.02 27.26
N ARG A 23 -17.67 0.27 27.12
CA ARG A 23 -17.28 1.12 25.97
C ARG A 23 -15.80 1.52 26.03
N GLU A 24 -15.28 1.83 27.21
CA GLU A 24 -13.86 2.12 27.42
C GLU A 24 -13.00 0.86 27.24
N LEU A 25 -13.50 -0.31 27.66
CA LEU A 25 -12.84 -1.61 27.43
C LEU A 25 -12.79 -1.99 25.95
N SER A 26 -13.89 -1.80 25.22
CA SER A 26 -14.02 -2.23 23.82
C SER A 26 -13.28 -1.34 22.82
N ARG A 27 -13.18 -0.04 23.09
CA ARG A 27 -12.40 0.88 22.24
C ARG A 27 -10.92 0.93 22.66
N GLY A 28 -10.62 0.78 23.96
CA GLY A 28 -9.27 0.98 24.47
C GLY A 28 -8.87 2.46 24.47
N VAL A 29 -7.87 2.81 25.29
CA VAL A 29 -7.46 4.21 25.54
C VAL A 29 -6.88 4.91 24.30
N CYS A 30 -6.58 4.18 23.22
CA CYS A 30 -5.98 4.69 21.98
C CYS A 30 -6.73 4.25 20.72
N ALA A 31 -8.01 3.87 20.83
CA ALA A 31 -8.82 3.33 19.74
C ALA A 31 -8.69 4.09 18.42
N GLU A 32 -8.90 5.41 18.47
CA GLU A 32 -8.87 6.26 17.28
C GLU A 32 -7.47 6.35 16.67
N ARG A 33 -6.43 6.46 17.49
CA ARG A 33 -5.04 6.52 17.00
C ARG A 33 -4.65 5.21 16.32
N LEU A 34 -4.96 4.07 16.93
CA LEU A 34 -4.73 2.74 16.36
C LEU A 34 -5.55 2.53 15.07
N THR A 35 -6.82 2.96 15.07
CA THR A 35 -7.67 2.86 13.88
C THR A 35 -7.09 3.69 12.74
N ARG A 36 -6.61 4.90 13.03
CA ARG A 36 -5.90 5.75 12.05
C ARG A 36 -4.61 5.09 11.57
N GLU A 37 -3.76 4.59 12.44
CA GLU A 37 -2.52 3.89 12.02
C GLU A 37 -2.76 2.64 11.15
N ILE A 38 -3.89 1.94 11.36
CA ILE A 38 -4.23 0.72 10.61
C ILE A 38 -4.93 1.04 9.28
N PHE A 39 -5.87 2.01 9.28
CA PHE A 39 -6.78 2.25 8.16
C PHE A 39 -6.49 3.53 7.38
N GLU A 40 -5.79 4.49 7.98
CA GLU A 40 -5.32 5.67 7.26
C GLU A 40 -4.11 5.21 6.44
N PRO A 41 -4.13 5.39 5.11
CA PRO A 41 -3.01 5.00 4.28
C PRO A 41 -1.84 5.89 4.67
N ALA A 42 -0.91 5.35 5.48
CA ALA A 42 0.36 5.99 5.77
C ALA A 42 0.94 6.49 4.46
N GLY A 43 1.14 7.80 4.39
CA GLY A 43 1.05 8.61 3.18
C GLY A 43 1.60 7.95 1.93
N ALA A 44 0.77 7.94 0.88
CA ALA A 44 1.16 7.66 -0.50
C ALA A 44 2.34 6.69 -0.60
N ALA A 45 2.14 5.46 -0.08
CA ALA A 45 3.02 4.36 -0.46
C ALA A 45 3.14 4.46 -1.98
N SER A 46 4.35 4.66 -2.47
CA SER A 46 4.66 4.79 -3.89
C SER A 46 4.41 3.43 -4.52
N GLY A 47 3.12 3.05 -4.60
CA GLY A 47 2.61 1.69 -4.68
C GLY A 47 3.32 1.00 -5.80
N GLY A 48 4.12 -0.03 -5.47
CA GLY A 48 5.13 -0.59 -6.34
C GLY A 48 4.66 -0.79 -7.79
N CYS A 49 5.58 -0.70 -8.74
CA CYS A 49 5.27 -0.95 -10.16
C CYS A 49 4.42 -2.22 -10.29
N SER A 50 3.27 -2.15 -10.96
CA SER A 50 2.35 -3.29 -11.00
C SER A 50 2.90 -4.51 -11.75
N SER A 51 4.00 -4.36 -12.48
CA SER A 51 4.69 -5.43 -13.20
C SER A 51 5.88 -5.98 -12.41
N CYS A 52 6.83 -5.13 -12.00
CA CYS A 52 8.05 -5.58 -11.33
C CYS A 52 8.03 -5.45 -9.80
N VAL A 53 6.92 -4.97 -9.22
CA VAL A 53 6.67 -4.69 -7.79
C VAL A 53 7.65 -3.74 -7.10
N ARG A 54 8.70 -3.29 -7.80
CA ARG A 54 9.69 -2.35 -7.27
C ARG A 54 9.07 -0.97 -7.09
N ALA A 55 9.39 -0.33 -5.96
CA ALA A 55 9.21 1.10 -5.81
C ALA A 55 10.10 1.82 -6.83
N ALA A 56 9.54 2.83 -7.50
CA ALA A 56 10.24 3.65 -8.47
C ALA A 56 9.75 5.09 -8.32
N ASP A 57 10.67 6.03 -8.39
CA ASP A 57 10.38 7.46 -8.37
C ASP A 57 9.74 7.82 -9.72
N GLY A 58 8.45 8.15 -9.68
CA GLY A 58 7.64 8.36 -10.88
C GLY A 58 7.00 7.07 -11.41
N LYS A 59 5.68 7.14 -11.62
CA LYS A 59 4.91 6.08 -12.26
C LYS A 59 4.17 6.65 -13.45
N ALA A 60 4.22 5.92 -14.54
CA ALA A 60 3.33 6.12 -15.67
C ALA A 60 2.13 5.17 -15.57
N ALA A 61 0.98 5.57 -16.08
CA ALA A 61 -0.18 4.71 -16.18
C ALA A 61 -0.25 4.07 -17.57
N CYS A 62 -0.61 2.79 -17.63
CA CYS A 62 -0.97 2.15 -18.90
C CYS A 62 -2.25 2.79 -19.46
N GLY A 63 -2.25 3.20 -20.72
CA GLY A 63 -3.42 3.80 -21.39
C GLY A 63 -4.60 2.84 -21.63
N GLN A 64 -4.47 1.56 -21.25
CA GLN A 64 -5.49 0.53 -21.45
C GLN A 64 -6.07 0.00 -20.12
N CYS A 65 -5.21 -0.31 -19.15
CA CYS A 65 -5.62 -0.89 -17.87
C CYS A 65 -5.29 -0.01 -16.66
N GLU A 66 -4.78 1.21 -16.90
CA GLU A 66 -4.51 2.26 -15.90
C GLU A 66 -3.53 1.89 -14.77
N ARG A 67 -2.96 0.69 -14.80
CA ARG A 67 -1.97 0.21 -13.83
C ARG A 67 -0.73 1.09 -13.83
N ALA A 68 -0.25 1.43 -12.64
CA ALA A 68 0.91 2.28 -12.40
C ALA A 68 2.23 1.49 -12.54
N LEU A 69 3.09 1.92 -13.45
CA LEU A 69 4.31 1.20 -13.86
C LEU A 69 5.52 2.12 -13.80
N CYS A 70 6.69 1.53 -13.52
CA CYS A 70 7.95 2.26 -13.65
C CYS A 70 8.35 2.39 -15.12
N GLY A 71 9.26 3.34 -15.43
CA GLY A 71 9.72 3.58 -16.80
C GLY A 71 10.33 2.38 -17.52
N ARG A 72 10.77 1.34 -16.79
CA ARG A 72 11.28 0.08 -17.38
C ARG A 72 10.19 -0.93 -17.74
N CYS A 73 8.99 -0.76 -17.20
CA CYS A 73 7.88 -1.69 -17.39
C CYS A 73 6.80 -1.10 -18.30
N VAL A 74 7.08 -0.01 -19.00
CA VAL A 74 6.19 0.59 -19.99
C VAL A 74 6.80 0.47 -21.37
N HIS A 75 5.95 0.22 -22.35
CA HIS A 75 6.28 0.31 -23.77
C HIS A 75 5.49 1.45 -24.39
N THR A 76 6.03 2.07 -25.44
CA THR A 76 5.31 3.10 -26.20
C THR A 76 4.74 2.46 -27.45
N CYS A 77 3.44 2.58 -27.67
CA CYS A 77 2.81 2.11 -28.90
C CYS A 77 3.33 2.92 -30.09
N CYS A 78 3.82 2.24 -31.13
CA CYS A 78 4.33 2.89 -32.34
C CYS A 78 3.24 3.67 -33.10
N SER A 79 1.98 3.23 -33.03
CA SER A 79 0.89 3.84 -33.82
C SER A 79 0.22 5.03 -33.12
N CYS A 80 0.01 4.96 -31.80
CA CYS A 80 -0.74 6.00 -31.07
C CYS A 80 0.07 6.71 -29.98
N GLY A 81 1.32 6.32 -29.74
CA GLY A 81 2.18 6.91 -28.72
C GLY A 81 1.75 6.63 -27.27
N ALA A 82 0.64 5.93 -27.05
CA ALA A 82 0.17 5.60 -25.71
C ALA A 82 1.12 4.60 -25.02
N LEU A 83 1.28 4.77 -23.70
CA LEU A 83 2.05 3.85 -22.88
C LEU A 83 1.23 2.58 -22.63
N ALA A 84 1.82 1.42 -22.87
CA ALA A 84 1.24 0.11 -22.64
C ALA A 84 2.08 -0.69 -21.65
N CYS A 85 1.41 -1.43 -20.77
CA CYS A 85 2.08 -2.40 -19.91
C CYS A 85 2.49 -3.64 -20.72
N PRO A 86 3.36 -4.51 -20.19
CA PRO A 86 3.81 -5.70 -20.92
C PRO A 86 2.68 -6.69 -21.25
N LEU A 87 1.53 -6.60 -20.55
CA LEU A 87 0.34 -7.41 -20.81
C LEU A 87 -0.60 -6.77 -21.85
N CYS A 88 -0.54 -5.45 -22.03
CA CYS A 88 -1.36 -4.70 -22.99
C CYS A 88 -0.58 -4.33 -24.26
N ALA A 89 0.72 -4.61 -24.29
CA ALA A 89 1.59 -4.45 -25.43
C ALA A 89 1.71 -5.78 -26.17
N LEU A 90 1.67 -5.72 -27.49
CA LEU A 90 1.98 -6.80 -28.41
C LEU A 90 3.26 -6.40 -29.15
N VAL A 91 4.23 -7.30 -29.16
CA VAL A 91 5.47 -7.14 -29.92
C VAL A 91 5.30 -7.93 -31.21
N ASP A 92 5.30 -7.22 -32.33
CA ASP A 92 5.30 -7.83 -33.65
C ASP A 92 6.76 -8.07 -34.08
N CYS A 93 7.08 -9.33 -34.37
CA CYS A 93 8.39 -9.80 -34.81
C CYS A 93 8.42 -10.13 -36.31
N SER A 94 7.41 -9.69 -37.07
CA SER A 94 7.22 -10.08 -38.47
C SER A 94 8.28 -9.56 -39.43
N ASP A 95 9.05 -8.53 -39.05
CA ASP A 95 10.08 -7.91 -39.88
C ASP A 95 11.37 -7.67 -39.09
N ILE A 96 12.44 -7.32 -39.80
CA ILE A 96 13.81 -7.05 -39.32
C ILE A 96 13.87 -6.01 -38.16
N GLN A 97 12.75 -5.36 -37.82
CA GLN A 97 12.58 -4.38 -36.75
C GLN A 97 11.40 -4.75 -35.84
N GLU A 98 11.68 -5.00 -34.55
CA GLU A 98 10.66 -5.27 -33.53
C GLU A 98 9.74 -4.04 -33.35
N LYS A 99 8.43 -4.20 -33.58
CA LYS A 99 7.42 -3.14 -33.46
C LYS A 99 6.53 -3.40 -32.25
N VAL A 100 6.29 -2.39 -31.41
CA VAL A 100 5.42 -2.51 -30.24
C VAL A 100 4.09 -1.80 -30.48
N LEU A 101 2.99 -2.55 -30.39
CA LEU A 101 1.63 -2.05 -30.53
C LEU A 101 0.85 -2.25 -29.24
N CYS A 102 -0.05 -1.31 -28.89
CA CYS A 102 -1.03 -1.59 -27.85
C CYS A 102 -2.10 -2.55 -28.39
N ALA A 103 -2.79 -3.27 -27.48
CA ALA A 103 -3.83 -4.22 -27.85
C ALA A 103 -4.89 -3.62 -28.79
N SER A 104 -5.27 -2.35 -28.60
CA SER A 104 -6.20 -1.66 -29.49
C SER A 104 -5.63 -1.31 -30.85
N CYS A 105 -4.33 -1.04 -31.00
CA CYS A 105 -3.74 -0.74 -32.32
C CYS A 105 -3.42 -2.02 -33.10
N ALA A 106 -3.07 -3.11 -32.40
CA ALA A 106 -2.78 -4.39 -33.03
C ALA A 106 -3.98 -4.98 -33.78
N VAL A 107 -5.22 -4.75 -33.31
CA VAL A 107 -6.43 -5.24 -34.00
C VAL A 107 -6.74 -4.52 -35.32
N PHE A 108 -6.06 -3.41 -35.62
CA PHE A 108 -6.24 -2.68 -36.89
C PHE A 108 -5.14 -2.94 -37.91
N GLU A 109 -4.08 -3.69 -37.55
CA GLU A 109 -3.01 -4.07 -38.48
C GLU A 109 -3.16 -5.51 -39.02
N THR A 110 -4.30 -6.17 -38.74
CA THR A 110 -4.67 -7.49 -39.31
C THR A 110 -5.41 -7.38 -40.63
#